data_AF-A0A1H3H713-F1
#
_entry.id   AF-A0A1H3H713-F1
#
_cell.length_a   1.000
_cell.length_b   1.000
_cell.length_c   1.000
_cell.angle_alpha   90.00
_cell.angle_beta   90.00
_cell.angle_gamma   90.00
#
_symmetry.space_group_name_H-M   'P 1'
#
loop_
_entity.id
_entity.type
_entity.pdbx_description
1 polymer ?
#
loop_
_entity_poly.entity_id
_entity_poly.type
_entity_poly.pdbx_seq_one_letter_code
_entity_poly.pdbx_strand_id
1 'polypeptide(L)' 'MTDRFDQHAVRHRMKLLRDDGDVTLYENRDDVACPACEDPFSRLLLTEHRAHSFDTSGSARLCVVHEDERLVVCLHR' A
#
# COMPACT_ATOMS: atom_id res chain seq x y z
N MET A 1 1.90 0.34 -19.71
CA MET A 1 2.33 -0.91 -19.05
C MET A 1 2.26 -0.60 -17.57
N THR A 2 1.17 -0.97 -16.92
CA THR A 2 0.98 -0.71 -15.49
C THR A 2 1.88 -1.70 -14.76
N ASP A 3 2.98 -1.21 -14.19
CA ASP A 3 3.90 -2.04 -13.42
C ASP A 3 3.15 -2.54 -12.18
N ARG A 4 2.72 -3.80 -12.27
CA ARG A 4 2.22 -4.66 -11.19
C ARG A 4 2.93 -4.39 -9.86
N PHE A 5 2.38 -3.73 -8.85
CA PHE A 5 3.05 -3.74 -7.54
C PHE A 5 3.13 -5.18 -7.03
N ASP A 6 4.31 -5.78 -7.09
CA ASP A 6 4.53 -7.17 -6.76
C ASP A 6 4.67 -7.35 -5.25
N GLN A 7 3.51 -7.44 -4.60
CA GLN A 7 3.41 -7.70 -3.17
C GLN A 7 4.19 -8.96 -2.76
N HIS A 8 4.27 -9.98 -3.62
CA HIS A 8 4.92 -11.24 -3.28
C HIS A 8 6.44 -11.07 -3.25
N ALA A 9 6.98 -10.25 -4.15
CA ALA A 9 8.38 -9.88 -4.15
C ALA A 9 8.78 -9.13 -2.87
N VAL A 10 7.94 -8.22 -2.36
CA VAL A 10 8.29 -7.37 -1.21
C VAL A 10 7.71 -7.83 0.14
N ARG A 11 6.83 -8.85 0.17
CA ARG A 11 6.19 -9.33 1.41
C ARG A 11 7.17 -9.73 2.49
N HIS A 12 8.34 -10.26 2.14
CA HIS A 12 9.37 -10.64 3.12
C HIS A 12 10.02 -9.43 3.82
N ARG A 13 9.95 -8.25 3.20
CA ARG A 13 10.47 -6.97 3.69
C ARG A 13 9.42 -6.16 4.45
N MET A 14 8.17 -6.59 4.42
CA MET A 14 7.05 -5.90 5.03
C MET A 14 6.45 -6.76 6.14
N LYS A 15 5.98 -6.11 7.20
CA LYS A 15 5.24 -6.78 8.26
C LYS A 15 3.75 -6.70 7.95
N LEU A 16 3.10 -7.86 7.85
CA LEU A 16 1.64 -7.92 7.78
C LEU A 16 1.06 -7.45 9.12
N LEU A 17 0.28 -6.37 9.08
CA LEU A 17 -0.44 -5.86 10.24
C LEU A 17 -1.85 -6.43 10.32
N ARG A 18 -2.50 -6.56 9.17
CA ARG A 18 -3.90 -7.00 9.07
C ARG A 18 -4.17 -7.66 7.71
N ASP A 19 -4.97 -8.71 7.72
CA ASP A 19 -5.43 -9.44 6.53
C ASP A 19 -6.85 -9.93 6.79
N ASP A 20 -7.83 -9.32 6.13
CA ASP A 20 -9.26 -9.65 6.27
C ASP A 20 -9.82 -10.31 5.00
N GLY A 21 -8.95 -10.74 4.09
CA GLY A 21 -9.31 -11.31 2.78
C GLY A 21 -9.38 -10.23 1.70
N ASP A 22 -10.32 -9.28 1.83
CA ASP A 22 -10.54 -8.21 0.84
C ASP A 22 -9.65 -6.98 1.04
N VAL A 23 -9.04 -6.88 2.23
CA VAL A 23 -8.16 -5.80 2.65
C VAL A 23 -6.94 -6.38 3.33
N THR A 24 -5.76 -5.97 2.86
CA THR A 24 -4.49 -6.34 3.45
C THR A 24 -3.69 -5.07 3.77
N LEU A 25 -3.21 -4.97 5.01
CA LEU A 25 -2.41 -3.86 5.50
C LEU A 25 -1.02 -4.34 5.90
N TYR A 26 -0.01 -3.68 5.33
CA TYR A 26 1.40 -3.91 5.62
C TYR A 26 2.05 -2.66 6.23
N GLU A 27 3.02 -2.90 7.11
CA GLU A 27 4.00 -1.93 7.56
C GLU A 27 5.31 -2.15 6.83
N ASN A 28 5.83 -1.09 6.23
CA ASN A 28 7.14 -1.12 5.58
C ASN A 28 8.22 -1.06 6.64
N ARG A 29 9.10 -2.06 6.67
CA ARG A 29 10.21 -2.14 7.64
C ARG A 29 11.59 -2.02 6.99
N ASP A 30 11.61 -1.91 5.67
CA ASP A 30 12.80 -2.11 4.84
C ASP A 30 12.87 -1.06 3.73
N ASP A 31 12.19 0.08 3.91
CA ASP A 31 12.16 1.22 3.00
C ASP A 31 11.82 0.84 1.54
N VAL A 32 10.85 -0.07 1.35
CA VAL A 32 10.31 -0.40 0.04
C VAL A 32 9.73 0.86 -0.63
N ALA A 33 10.08 1.07 -1.90
CA ALA A 33 9.63 2.22 -2.68
C ALA A 33 8.14 2.16 -3.02
N CYS A 34 7.48 3.31 -3.03
CA CYS A 34 6.10 3.45 -3.47
C CYS A 34 6.01 3.35 -5.00
N PRO A 35 5.08 2.57 -5.57
CA PRO A 35 4.88 2.49 -7.01
C PRO A 35 4.38 3.79 -7.65
N ALA A 36 3.89 4.76 -6.87
CA ALA A 36 3.34 6.02 -7.39
C ALA A 36 4.36 7.16 -7.45
N CYS A 37 5.17 7.32 -6.40
CA CYS A 37 6.11 8.44 -6.26
C CYS A 37 7.55 8.01 -6.04
N GLU A 38 7.82 6.70 -6.03
CA GLU A 38 9.16 6.10 -5.87
C GLU A 38 9.82 6.35 -4.49
N ASP A 39 9.22 7.17 -3.63
CA ASP A 39 9.66 7.38 -2.25
C ASP A 39 9.29 6.20 -1.33
N PRO A 40 10.08 5.94 -0.27
CA PRO A 40 9.71 4.96 0.73
C PRO A 40 8.40 5.35 1.43
N PHE A 41 7.49 4.40 1.54
CA PHE A 41 6.24 4.56 2.29
C PHE A 41 6.36 3.95 3.68
N SER A 42 5.53 4.39 4.63
CA SER A 42 5.48 3.79 5.97
C SER A 42 4.51 2.61 6.04
N ARG A 43 3.35 2.72 5.37
CA ARG A 43 2.32 1.66 5.35
C ARG A 43 1.74 1.48 3.95
N LEU A 44 1.33 0.26 3.65
CA LEU A 44 0.71 -0.12 2.39
C LEU A 44 -0.63 -0.79 2.69
N LEU A 45 -1.70 -0.28 2.11
CA LEU A 45 -2.99 -0.93 2.08
C LEU A 45 -3.26 -1.43 0.66
N LEU A 46 -3.66 -2.69 0.57
CA LEU A 46 -4.13 -3.33 -0.65
C LEU A 46 -5.59 -3.69 -0.45
N THR A 47 -6.45 -3.31 -1.38
CA THR A 47 -7.86 -3.69 -1.32
C THR A 47 -8.48 -3.87 -2.68
N GLU A 48 -9.36 -4.85 -2.81
CA GLU A 48 -10.19 -5.05 -4.01
C GLU A 48 -11.45 -4.17 -3.98
N HIS A 49 -11.72 -3.49 -2.87
CA HIS A 49 -12.84 -2.56 -2.77
C HIS A 49 -12.60 -1.31 -3.62
N ARG A 50 -13.63 -0.88 -4.34
CA ARG A 50 -13.60 0.38 -5.14
C ARG A 50 -13.49 1.65 -4.30
N ALA A 51 -13.85 1.58 -3.02
CA ALA A 51 -13.81 2.71 -2.11
C ALA A 51 -13.32 2.25 -0.74
N HIS A 52 -12.35 2.98 -0.19
CA HIS A 52 -11.89 2.80 1.17
C HIS A 52 -11.68 4.18 1.80
N SER A 53 -12.29 4.40 2.97
CA SER A 53 -12.07 5.61 3.75
C SER A 53 -10.87 5.41 4.68
N PHE A 54 -10.00 6.41 4.77
CA PHE A 54 -8.84 6.41 5.66
C PHE A 54 -9.05 7.44 6.75
N ASP A 55 -8.78 7.06 7.99
CA ASP A 55 -8.59 8.06 9.05
C ASP A 55 -7.16 8.58 8.96
N THR A 56 -7.02 9.79 8.40
CA THR A 56 -5.73 10.48 8.32
C THR A 56 -5.60 11.37 9.55
N SER A 57 -5.44 10.77 10.73
CA SER A 57 -5.21 11.48 12.00
C SER A 57 -3.88 12.25 12.07
N GLY A 58 -3.24 12.56 10.93
CA GLY A 58 -2.02 13.35 10.82
C GLY A 58 -1.73 13.83 9.40
N SER A 59 -0.60 14.53 9.23
CA SER A 59 -0.04 15.05 7.97
C SER A 59 0.57 13.95 7.08
N ALA A 60 -0.12 12.81 6.94
CA ALA A 60 0.35 11.74 6.09
C ALA A 60 0.01 12.06 4.63
N ARG A 61 0.99 11.93 3.73
CA ARG A 61 0.70 11.93 2.29
C ARG A 61 0.20 10.54 1.89
N LEU A 62 -0.81 10.49 1.03
CA LEU A 62 -1.31 9.23 0.48
C LEU A 62 -1.07 9.20 -1.01
N CYS A 63 -0.45 8.12 -1.46
CA CYS A 63 -0.28 7.78 -2.86
C CYS A 63 -1.22 6.63 -3.18
N VAL A 64 -2.06 6.81 -4.20
CA VAL A 64 -3.04 5.81 -4.63
C VAL A 64 -2.72 5.40 -6.05
N VAL A 65 -2.50 4.10 -6.26
CA VAL A 65 -2.38 3.48 -7.57
C VAL A 65 -3.60 2.61 -7.79
N HIS A 66 -4.32 2.88 -8.87
CA HIS A 66 -5.41 2.04 -9.33
C HIS A 66 -4.84 0.98 -10.28
N GLU A 67 -4.81 -0.27 -9.84
CA GLU A 67 -4.54 -1.42 -10.70
C GLU A 67 -5.87 -1.99 -11.21
N ASP A 68 -5.84 -2.82 -12.25
CA ASP A 68 -7.07 -3.33 -12.90
C ASP A 68 -8.03 -4.04 -11.93
N GLU A 69 -7.48 -4.74 -10.93
CA GLU A 69 -8.25 -5.60 -10.02
C GLU A 69 -8.27 -5.10 -8.56
N ARG A 70 -7.49 -4.06 -8.23
CA ARG A 70 -7.32 -3.62 -6.85
C ARG A 70 -6.74 -2.21 -6.73
N LEU A 71 -6.96 -1.59 -5.58
CA LEU A 71 -6.34 -0.35 -5.16
C LEU A 71 -5.11 -0.63 -4.31
N VAL A 72 -4.03 0.09 -4.63
CA VAL A 72 -2.78 0.11 -3.86
C VAL A 72 -2.64 1.48 -3.23
N VAL A 73 -2.70 1.56 -1.91
CA VAL A 73 -2.63 2.82 -1.17
C VAL A 73 -1.39 2.82 -0.29
N CYS A 74 -0.46 3.70 -0.62
CA CYS A 74 0.77 3.92 0.15
C CYS A 74 0.59 5.14 1.05
N LEU A 75 0.88 4.99 2.34
CA LEU A 75 0.89 6.08 3.32
C LEU A 75 2.34 6.46 3.61
N HIS A 76 2.65 7.74 3.40
CA HIS A 76 3.95 8.35 3.65
C HIS A 76 3.87 9.24 4.89
N ARG A 77 4.97 9.32 5.64
CA ARG A 77 5.10 10.17 6.82
C ARG A 77 6.23 11.17 6.62
#